data_AF-A0A8I2YWN4-F1
#
_entry.id   AF-A0A8I2YWN4-F1
#
_cell.length_a   1.000
_cell.length_b   1.000
_cell.length_c   1.000
_cell.angle_alpha   90.00
_cell.angle_beta   90.00
_cell.angle_gamma   90.00
#
_symmetry.space_group_name_H-M   'P 1'
#
loop_
_entity.id
_entity.type
_entity.pdbx_description
1 polymer ?
#
loop_
_entity_poly.entity_id
_entity_poly.type
_entity_poly.pdbx_seq_one_letter_code
_entity_poly.pdbx_strand_id
1 'polypeptide(L)'
;MECRGFYGGHKLLVANRGEIAVRVLRTAKHLGISTIAVYSPSDALSPHVSLADEAALLKDTSQPSDGQPESKLYLSLSAIIAVCKDRHVTMVHPGYGFLSENPDFAQAVVDAGMIWLGPQPNVIRAMGLSTKRELWRRSRLTSGPRFAGTR
;
A
#
# COMPACT_ATOMS: atom_id res chain seq x y z
N MET A 1 16.25 21.00 22.14
CA MET A 1 14.97 20.46 22.63
C MET A 1 14.12 20.18 21.40
N GLU A 2 14.27 19.01 20.79
CA GLU A 2 13.50 18.65 19.59
C GLU A 2 12.09 18.27 20.04
N CYS A 3 11.10 19.07 19.67
CA CYS A 3 9.70 18.64 19.67
C CYS A 3 9.57 17.50 18.65
N ARG A 4 9.88 16.27 19.05
CA ARG A 4 9.42 15.09 18.32
C ARG A 4 7.90 15.17 18.34
N GLY A 5 7.29 15.46 17.18
CA GLY A 5 5.85 15.44 17.03
C GLY A 5 5.27 14.09 17.49
N PHE A 6 3.95 13.98 17.61
CA PHE A 6 3.26 12.76 18.08
C PHE A 6 3.71 11.46 17.39
N TYR A 7 4.28 11.55 16.17
CA TYR A 7 4.77 10.42 15.40
C TYR A 7 6.31 10.27 15.39
N GLY A 8 7.01 10.89 16.34
CA GLY A 8 8.47 10.85 16.44
C GLY A 8 9.00 9.42 16.59
N GLY A 9 9.73 8.94 15.58
CA GLY A 9 10.24 7.57 15.52
C GLY A 9 9.48 6.67 14.54
N HIS A 10 8.39 7.15 13.95
CA HIS A 10 7.71 6.45 12.87
C HIS A 10 8.26 6.85 11.49
N LYS A 11 8.40 5.82 10.66
CA LYS A 11 8.78 5.92 9.26
C LYS A 11 7.71 5.24 8.41
N LEU A 12 7.16 5.98 7.46
CA LEU A 12 6.08 5.55 6.59
C LEU A 12 6.59 5.22 5.19
N LEU A 13 6.34 3.99 4.73
CA LEU A 13 6.50 3.63 3.33
C LEU A 13 5.16 3.68 2.62
N VAL A 14 5.12 4.33 1.45
CA VAL A 14 3.95 4.34 0.57
C VAL A 14 4.17 3.32 -0.55
N ALA A 15 3.45 2.20 -0.49
CA ALA A 15 3.54 1.10 -1.44
C ALA A 15 2.66 1.37 -2.69
N ASN A 16 2.84 2.53 -3.32
CA ASN A 16 2.09 2.97 -4.49
C ASN A 16 2.88 4.01 -5.31
N ARG A 17 2.34 4.46 -6.44
CA ARG A 17 2.95 5.43 -7.37
C ARG A 17 1.99 6.55 -7.76
N GLY A 18 2.52 7.61 -8.37
CA GLY A 18 1.70 8.67 -8.97
C GLY A 18 0.99 9.56 -7.95
N GLU A 19 -0.19 10.09 -8.31
CA GLU A 19 -0.91 11.09 -7.51
C GLU A 19 -1.25 10.60 -6.09
N ILE A 20 -1.68 9.34 -5.94
CA ILE A 20 -2.04 8.82 -4.62
C ILE A 20 -0.82 8.77 -3.70
N ALA A 21 0.34 8.40 -4.22
CA ALA A 21 1.57 8.42 -3.45
C ALA A 21 1.91 9.85 -3.02
N VAL A 22 1.82 10.82 -3.94
CA VAL A 22 2.00 12.25 -3.63
C VAL A 22 1.05 12.71 -2.51
N ARG A 23 -0.22 12.35 -2.57
CA ARG A 23 -1.24 12.77 -1.60
C ARG A 23 -0.96 12.23 -0.20
N VAL A 24 -0.59 10.95 -0.09
CA VAL A 24 -0.22 10.33 1.19
C VAL A 24 1.07 10.96 1.74
N LEU A 25 2.08 11.13 0.90
CA LEU A 25 3.36 11.73 1.28
C LEU A 25 3.19 13.16 1.80
N ARG A 26 2.37 14.00 1.14
CA ARG A 26 2.06 15.36 1.61
C ARG A 26 1.45 15.36 3.01
N THR A 27 0.51 14.45 3.26
CA THR A 27 -0.16 14.32 4.55
C THR A 27 0.84 13.88 5.63
N ALA A 28 1.66 12.87 5.34
CA ALA A 28 2.68 12.39 6.26
C ALA A 28 3.73 13.45 6.60
N LYS A 29 4.16 14.26 5.61
CA LYS A 29 5.04 15.41 5.84
C LYS A 29 4.42 16.47 6.73
N HIS A 30 3.15 16.79 6.53
CA HIS A 30 2.43 17.73 7.41
C HIS A 30 2.35 17.23 8.86
N LEU A 31 2.28 15.91 9.06
CA LEU A 31 2.29 15.27 10.38
C LEU A 31 3.69 15.07 10.97
N GLY A 32 4.76 15.46 10.25
CA GLY A 32 6.15 15.28 10.70
C GLY A 32 6.62 13.83 10.71
N ILE A 33 6.05 12.97 9.86
CA ILE A 33 6.43 11.56 9.71
C ILE A 33 7.48 11.44 8.61
N SER A 34 8.59 10.72 8.85
CA SER A 34 9.58 10.44 7.81
C SER A 34 9.00 9.52 6.74
N THR A 35 9.20 9.86 5.47
CA THR A 35 8.54 9.20 4.35
C THR A 35 9.48 8.48 3.40
N ILE A 36 9.05 7.31 2.92
CA ILE A 36 9.73 6.53 1.89
C ILE A 36 8.79 6.24 0.73
N ALA A 37 9.21 6.58 -0.49
CA ALA A 37 8.56 6.15 -1.72
C ALA A 37 9.28 4.96 -2.35
N VAL A 38 8.50 4.00 -2.86
CA VAL A 38 9.02 2.95 -3.74
C VAL A 38 8.84 3.35 -5.20
N TYR A 39 9.75 2.94 -6.07
CA TYR A 39 9.67 3.25 -7.49
C TYR A 39 10.29 2.18 -8.37
N SER A 40 9.85 2.11 -9.63
CA SER A 40 10.50 1.34 -10.71
C SER A 40 11.44 2.22 -11.53
N PRO A 41 12.35 1.66 -12.35
CA PRO A 41 13.27 2.46 -13.16
C PRO A 41 12.59 3.55 -14.02
N SER A 42 11.46 3.26 -14.65
CA SER A 42 10.72 4.26 -15.45
C SER A 42 10.10 5.37 -14.59
N ASP A 43 9.87 5.12 -13.30
CA ASP A 43 9.28 6.08 -12.38
C ASP A 43 10.33 6.90 -11.61
N ALA A 44 11.62 6.75 -11.90
CA ALA A 44 12.71 7.41 -11.15
C ALA A 44 12.60 8.94 -11.08
N LEU A 45 11.99 9.57 -12.09
CA LEU A 45 11.77 11.03 -12.15
C LEU A 45 10.34 11.43 -11.77
N SER A 46 9.54 10.51 -11.23
CA SER A 46 8.14 10.77 -10.91
C SER A 46 8.01 11.69 -9.69
N PRO A 47 6.95 12.54 -9.63
CA PRO A 47 6.76 13.48 -8.53
C PRO A 47 6.71 12.86 -7.12
N HIS A 48 6.20 11.63 -6.98
CA HIS A 48 6.16 10.97 -5.66
C HIS A 48 7.55 10.58 -5.16
N VAL A 49 8.49 10.29 -6.06
CA VAL A 49 9.88 9.97 -5.73
C VAL A 49 10.59 11.21 -5.20
N SER A 50 10.51 12.32 -5.95
CA SER A 50 11.12 13.59 -5.56
C SER A 50 10.50 14.21 -4.30
N LEU A 51 9.25 13.86 -3.99
CA LEU A 51 8.56 14.38 -2.81
C LEU A 51 8.93 13.65 -1.52
N ALA A 52 9.23 12.35 -1.57
CA ALA A 52 9.55 11.55 -0.38
C ALA A 52 10.90 11.96 0.21
N ASP A 53 11.10 11.68 1.51
CA ASP A 53 12.39 11.96 2.17
C ASP A 53 13.45 10.93 1.76
N GLU A 54 13.04 9.68 1.57
CA GLU A 54 13.84 8.65 0.95
C GLU A 54 13.09 7.99 -0.21
N ALA A 55 13.85 7.49 -1.18
CA ALA A 55 13.33 6.66 -2.26
C ALA A 55 14.05 5.32 -2.31
N ALA A 56 13.32 4.26 -2.65
CA ALA A 56 13.85 2.91 -2.80
C ALA A 56 13.42 2.30 -4.14
N LEU A 57 14.42 1.91 -4.93
CA LEU A 57 14.19 1.19 -6.18
C LEU A 57 13.66 -0.21 -5.86
N LEU A 58 12.51 -0.55 -6.43
CA LEU A 58 11.99 -1.91 -6.38
C LEU A 58 12.84 -2.80 -7.28
N LYS A 59 13.48 -3.79 -6.66
CA LYS A 59 14.21 -4.85 -7.34
C LYS A 59 13.49 -6.15 -7.03
N ASP A 60 12.90 -6.78 -8.04
CA ASP A 60 12.44 -8.16 -7.87
C ASP A 60 13.62 -9.10 -8.15
N THR A 61 14.07 -9.81 -7.13
CA THR A 61 15.19 -10.77 -7.23
C THR A 61 14.73 -12.13 -7.77
N SER A 62 13.44 -12.34 -7.95
CA SER A 62 12.85 -13.66 -8.22
C SER A 62 12.81 -14.03 -9.70
N GLN A 63 13.02 -13.07 -10.61
CA GLN A 63 12.96 -13.25 -12.07
C GLN A 63 13.95 -12.29 -12.75
N PRO A 64 14.59 -12.66 -13.88
CA PRO A 64 15.46 -11.76 -14.65
C PRO A 64 14.69 -10.52 -15.10
N SER A 65 15.38 -9.37 -15.10
CA SER A 65 14.85 -8.05 -15.48
C SER A 65 14.49 -7.90 -16.96
N ASP A 66 14.75 -8.91 -17.80
CA ASP A 66 14.42 -8.88 -19.23
C ASP A 66 12.93 -9.17 -19.47
N GLY A 67 12.16 -8.11 -19.71
CA GLY A 67 10.84 -8.19 -20.34
C GLY A 67 9.61 -8.20 -19.43
N GLN A 68 9.75 -8.07 -18.10
CA GLN A 68 8.58 -7.92 -17.23
C GLN A 68 8.03 -6.47 -17.28
N PRO A 69 6.71 -6.28 -17.40
CA PRO A 69 6.13 -4.96 -17.27
C PRO A 69 6.39 -4.41 -15.87
N GLU A 70 6.98 -3.21 -15.77
CA GLU A 70 7.40 -2.61 -14.51
C GLU A 70 6.26 -2.46 -13.48
N SER A 71 5.01 -2.45 -13.93
CA SER A 71 3.83 -2.49 -13.07
C SER A 71 3.79 -3.68 -12.11
N LYS A 72 4.43 -4.80 -12.46
CA LYS A 72 4.53 -5.99 -11.59
C LYS A 72 5.47 -5.81 -10.41
N LEU A 73 6.45 -4.91 -10.50
CA LEU A 73 7.35 -4.63 -9.38
C LEU A 73 6.55 -4.11 -8.17
N TYR A 74 5.54 -3.29 -8.43
CA TYR A 74 4.61 -2.77 -7.41
C TYR A 74 3.66 -3.84 -6.83
N LEU A 75 3.60 -5.04 -7.42
CA LEU A 75 2.82 -6.18 -6.94
C LEU A 75 3.68 -7.18 -6.15
N SER A 76 4.99 -6.96 -6.06
CA SER A 76 5.91 -7.86 -5.38
C SER A 76 5.95 -7.59 -3.87
N LEU A 77 5.21 -8.39 -3.11
CA LEU A 77 5.17 -8.30 -1.64
C LEU A 77 6.56 -8.43 -1.04
N SER A 78 7.34 -9.41 -1.51
CA SER A 78 8.69 -9.69 -1.01
C SER A 78 9.63 -8.52 -1.24
N ALA A 79 9.61 -7.90 -2.43
CA ALA A 79 10.43 -6.74 -2.73
C ALA A 79 10.09 -5.55 -1.81
N ILE A 80 8.79 -5.28 -1.59
CA ILE A 80 8.36 -4.17 -0.74
C ILE A 80 8.72 -4.44 0.73
N ILE A 81 8.49 -5.65 1.24
CA ILE A 81 8.86 -6.02 2.62
C ILE A 81 10.38 -5.98 2.80
N ALA A 82 11.18 -6.37 1.80
CA ALA A 82 12.63 -6.28 1.85
C ALA A 82 13.09 -4.83 2.00
N VAL A 83 12.53 -3.91 1.19
CA VAL A 83 12.77 -2.46 1.34
C VAL A 83 12.38 -1.96 2.72
N CYS A 84 11.23 -2.41 3.24
CA CYS A 84 10.78 -2.00 4.56
C CYS A 84 11.78 -2.40 5.66
N LYS A 85 12.31 -3.62 5.60
CA LYS A 85 13.31 -4.13 6.55
C LYS A 85 14.64 -3.38 6.43
N ASP A 86 15.13 -3.20 5.20
CA ASP A 86 16.38 -2.47 4.90
C ASP A 86 16.35 -1.03 5.43
N ARG A 87 15.20 -0.35 5.28
CA ARG A 87 15.05 1.06 5.64
C ARG A 87 14.46 1.31 7.03
N HIS A 88 14.27 0.26 7.83
CA HIS A 88 13.66 0.33 9.16
C HIS A 88 12.30 1.05 9.16
N VAL A 89 11.46 0.71 8.19
CA VAL A 89 10.09 1.23 8.08
C VAL A 89 9.25 0.68 9.23
N THR A 90 8.39 1.53 9.79
CA THR A 90 7.48 1.15 10.88
C THR A 90 6.03 1.06 10.44
N MET A 91 5.67 1.74 9.35
CA MET A 91 4.29 1.83 8.85
C MET A 91 4.26 1.68 7.33
N VAL A 92 3.26 0.98 6.80
CA VAL A 92 3.08 0.79 5.36
C VAL A 92 1.67 1.25 4.97
N HIS A 93 1.59 2.15 3.99
CA HIS A 93 0.33 2.59 3.41
C HIS A 93 0.23 2.09 1.96
N PRO A 94 -0.78 1.27 1.61
CA PRO A 94 -0.89 0.69 0.27
C PRO A 94 -1.49 1.64 -0.77
N GLY A 95 -2.11 2.75 -0.35
CA GLY A 95 -2.87 3.62 -1.25
C GLY A 95 -4.20 2.98 -1.65
N TYR A 96 -4.57 3.14 -2.92
CA TYR A 96 -5.69 2.41 -3.54
C TYR A 96 -5.21 1.64 -4.77
N GLY A 97 -5.91 0.58 -5.16
CA GLY A 97 -5.45 -0.35 -6.19
C GLY A 97 -4.19 -1.12 -5.78
N PHE A 98 -3.56 -1.83 -6.72
CA PHE A 98 -2.38 -2.68 -6.48
C PHE A 98 -2.61 -3.68 -5.32
N LEU A 99 -1.82 -3.56 -4.25
CA LEU A 99 -1.84 -4.46 -3.11
C LEU A 99 -2.78 -4.02 -1.98
N SER A 100 -3.51 -2.91 -2.14
CA SER A 100 -4.44 -2.41 -1.11
C SER A 100 -5.59 -3.37 -0.79
N GLU A 101 -5.95 -4.23 -1.74
CA GLU A 101 -6.97 -5.27 -1.57
C GLU A 101 -6.37 -6.67 -1.41
N ASN A 102 -5.04 -6.79 -1.30
CA ASN A 102 -4.38 -8.07 -1.12
C ASN A 102 -4.25 -8.40 0.38
N PRO A 103 -5.00 -9.39 0.88
CA PRO A 103 -4.96 -9.72 2.30
C PRO A 103 -3.61 -10.33 2.73
N ASP A 104 -2.89 -10.94 1.81
CA ASP A 104 -1.58 -11.55 2.08
C ASP A 104 -0.51 -10.48 2.24
N PHE A 105 -0.64 -9.35 1.53
CA PHE A 105 0.26 -8.22 1.73
C PHE A 105 0.03 -7.56 3.09
N ALA A 106 -1.23 -7.31 3.44
CA ALA A 106 -1.60 -6.79 4.75
C ALA A 106 -1.08 -7.70 5.88
N GLN A 107 -1.21 -9.02 5.71
CA GLN A 107 -0.70 -10.00 6.66
C GLN A 107 0.83 -9.96 6.73
N ALA A 108 1.53 -9.95 5.60
CA ALA A 108 3.00 -9.92 5.56
C ALA A 108 3.59 -8.66 6.22
N VAL A 109 2.91 -7.51 6.12
CA VAL A 109 3.32 -6.27 6.81
C VAL A 109 3.19 -6.44 8.33
N VAL A 110 2.05 -6.97 8.79
CA VAL A 110 1.80 -7.20 10.21
C VAL A 110 2.75 -8.26 10.79
N ASP A 111 2.98 -9.36 10.08
CA ASP A 111 3.89 -10.43 10.47
C ASP A 111 5.34 -9.95 10.53
N ALA A 112 5.70 -8.96 9.72
CA ALA A 112 7.00 -8.29 9.77
C ALA A 112 7.11 -7.24 10.90
N GLY A 113 6.10 -7.12 11.76
CA GLY A 113 6.10 -6.21 12.93
C GLY A 113 5.81 -4.75 12.59
N MET A 114 5.31 -4.46 11.39
CA MET A 114 4.99 -3.11 10.94
C MET A 114 3.49 -2.82 11.04
N ILE A 115 3.15 -1.54 11.12
CA ILE A 115 1.77 -1.07 11.15
C ILE A 115 1.23 -1.05 9.71
N TRP A 116 0.19 -1.83 9.48
CA TRP A 116 -0.60 -1.79 8.24
C TRP A 116 -1.65 -0.67 8.32
N LEU A 117 -1.52 0.34 7.44
CA LEU A 117 -2.46 1.46 7.35
C LEU A 117 -3.59 1.14 6.37
N GLY A 118 -4.45 0.20 6.76
CA GLY A 118 -5.61 -0.23 5.99
C GLY A 118 -6.54 -1.15 6.79
N PRO A 119 -7.56 -1.75 6.16
CA PRO A 119 -8.41 -2.73 6.80
C PRO A 119 -7.59 -3.96 7.23
N GLN A 120 -8.01 -4.61 8.31
CA GLN A 120 -7.35 -5.81 8.81
C GLN A 120 -7.35 -6.95 7.75
N PRO A 121 -6.33 -7.82 7.70
CA PRO A 121 -6.24 -8.89 6.68
C PRO A 121 -7.48 -9.79 6.60
N ASN A 122 -8.09 -10.10 7.74
CA ASN A 122 -9.33 -10.88 7.82
C ASN A 122 -10.54 -10.14 7.21
N VAL A 123 -10.62 -8.81 7.38
CA VAL A 123 -11.65 -7.96 6.76
C VAL A 123 -11.46 -7.94 5.24
N ILE A 124 -10.22 -7.79 4.77
CA ILE A 124 -9.91 -7.84 3.33
C ILE A 124 -10.33 -9.19 2.74
N ARG A 125 -9.98 -10.32 3.40
CA ARG A 125 -10.42 -11.67 2.98
C ARG A 125 -11.93 -11.80 2.92
N ALA A 126 -12.63 -11.33 3.96
CA ALA A 126 -14.09 -11.40 4.01
C ALA A 126 -14.73 -10.58 2.87
N MET A 127 -14.19 -9.40 2.56
CA MET A 127 -14.66 -8.55 1.46
C MET A 127 -14.41 -9.18 0.08
N GLY A 128 -13.28 -9.85 -0.13
CA GLY A 128 -12.92 -10.49 -1.40
C GLY A 128 -13.65 -11.80 -1.70
N LEU A 129 -13.93 -12.63 -0.69
CA LEU A 129 -14.64 -13.91 -0.84
C LEU A 129 -16.16 -13.75 -0.99
N SER A 130 -16.67 -12.56 -0.73
CA SER A 130 -18.08 -12.29 -0.85
C SER A 130 -18.42 -11.99 -2.30
N THR A 131 -19.12 -12.91 -2.97
CA THR A 131 -20.10 -12.44 -3.96
C THR A 131 -20.90 -11.38 -3.23
N LYS A 132 -20.84 -10.11 -3.65
CA LYS A 132 -21.40 -8.92 -2.94
C LYS A 132 -22.59 -9.29 -2.05
N ARG A 133 -23.55 -10.07 -2.59
CA ARG A 133 -24.70 -10.73 -1.93
C ARG A 133 -24.56 -11.20 -0.47
N GLU A 134 -23.54 -11.97 -0.08
CA GLU A 134 -23.56 -12.63 1.26
C GLU A 134 -23.26 -11.64 2.40
N LEU A 135 -22.36 -10.67 2.19
CA LEU A 135 -22.09 -9.59 3.13
C LEU A 135 -23.29 -8.65 3.30
N TRP A 136 -24.01 -8.32 2.21
CA TRP A 136 -25.25 -7.52 2.28
C TRP A 136 -26.32 -8.21 3.13
N ARG A 137 -26.42 -9.55 3.03
CA ARG A 137 -27.42 -10.32 3.78
C ARG A 137 -27.14 -10.33 5.28
N ARG A 138 -25.86 -10.31 5.69
CA ARG A 138 -25.44 -10.27 7.10
C ARG A 138 -25.48 -8.87 7.72
N SER A 139 -25.28 -7.82 6.93
CA SER A 139 -25.12 -6.45 7.47
C SER A 139 -26.41 -5.67 7.75
N ARG A 140 -27.60 -6.24 7.47
CA ARG A 140 -28.91 -5.54 7.56
C ARG A 140 -28.94 -4.19 6.81
N LEU A 141 -28.05 -3.99 5.84
CA LEU A 141 -28.04 -2.80 5.01
C LEU A 141 -29.00 -2.98 3.85
N THR A 142 -29.79 -1.96 3.55
CA THR A 142 -30.71 -1.93 2.40
C THR A 142 -29.91 -1.96 1.11
N SER A 143 -30.07 -3.03 0.32
CA SER A 143 -29.52 -3.10 -1.03
C SER A 143 -30.30 -2.20 -1.99
N GLY A 144 -29.60 -1.46 -2.85
CA GLY A 144 -30.21 -0.61 -3.89
C GLY A 144 -31.07 -1.38 -4.90
N PRO A 145 -31.89 -0.67 -5.71
CA PRO A 145 -32.86 -1.29 -6.62
C PRO A 145 -32.18 -2.24 -7.61
N ARG A 146 -32.77 -3.43 -7.76
CA ARG A 146 -32.33 -4.44 -8.73
C ARG A 146 -32.85 -4.09 -10.11
N PHE A 147 -31.97 -3.84 -11.08
CA PHE A 147 -32.35 -3.96 -12.49
C PHE A 147 -32.34 -5.45 -12.84
N ALA A 148 -33.52 -6.05 -12.95
CA ALA A 148 -33.67 -7.36 -13.56
C ALA A 148 -33.36 -7.21 -15.05
N GLY A 149 -32.26 -7.80 -15.51
CA GLY A 149 -31.96 -7.86 -16.94
C GLY A 149 -33.08 -8.58 -17.66
N THR A 150 -33.83 -7.86 -18.48
CA THR A 150 -34.68 -8.44 -19.52
C THR A 150 -33.76 -9.13 -20.53
N ARG A 151 -34.03 -10.43 -20.76
CA ARG A 151 -33.45 -11.19 -21.85
C ARG A 151 -33.89 -10.63 -23.20
#